data_AF-A0A7S2DL28-F1
#
_entry.id   AF-A0A7S2DL28-F1
#
_cell.length_a   1.000
_cell.length_b   1.000
_cell.length_c   1.000
_cell.angle_alpha   90.00
_cell.angle_beta   90.00
_cell.angle_gamma   90.00
#
_symmetry.space_group_name_H-M   'P 1'
#
loop_
_entity.id
_entity.type
_entity.pdbx_description
1 polymer ?
#
loop_
_entity_poly.entity_id
_entity_poly.type
_entity_poly.pdbx_seq_one_letter_code
_entity_poly.pdbx_strand_id
1 'polypeptide(L)'
;HVGKVIFDYLKLLTSNLPELGRHWDEETKMGDIGFEYAERSSPLATAVSNCRRLHLYGGQNVLTAGRLLGPIDLDVVGQFLTKLTPDRVLVLQVGQTTQVDVTQRHERWYGLTYGSGPLSDDVVGYWSSSDPFADSSSLSRLSLPPPNPYIPDDLTVIASGNDDGAPAPTISSISGDDDGPSSLGGSATKEGVTSDALETEAACSCGTQDCSQCDVTVSTPGAFTSSMFRQAIRTEATQAQEKEPVTIISIPAAVKEEEVVAVRPKFTPPEPLDERSDAVAHQAWHKLDTVFKKPKANYALLLMTPEVQKDPVHAAILTRVIQHRLQQKMYFADLGGLHWSVSTHSLGLVVTSAGYSQKLPQLAKDLLESLME
;
A
#
# COMPACT_ATOMS: atom_id res chain seq x y z
N HIS A 1 -0.40 -27.89 2.27
CA HIS A 1 -1.80 -27.42 2.05
C HIS A 1 -1.90 -25.98 1.57
N VAL A 2 -1.32 -24.98 2.26
CA VAL A 2 -1.39 -23.56 1.83
C VAL A 2 -0.92 -23.34 0.38
N GLY A 3 0.22 -23.93 -0.01
CA GLY A 3 0.71 -23.82 -1.39
C GLY A 3 -0.28 -24.33 -2.45
N LYS A 4 -1.02 -25.43 -2.16
CA LYS A 4 -2.04 -25.96 -3.07
C LYS A 4 -3.15 -24.94 -3.33
N VAL A 5 -3.65 -24.29 -2.28
CA VAL A 5 -4.70 -23.26 -2.39
C VAL A 5 -4.22 -22.08 -3.24
N ILE A 6 -2.96 -21.66 -3.07
CA ILE A 6 -2.35 -20.58 -3.87
C ILE A 6 -2.33 -20.95 -5.35
N PHE A 7 -1.78 -22.13 -5.71
CA PHE A 7 -1.69 -22.54 -7.11
C PHE A 7 -3.05 -22.85 -7.74
N ASP A 8 -4.00 -23.35 -6.96
CA ASP A 8 -5.39 -23.53 -7.41
C ASP A 8 -6.07 -22.17 -7.69
N TYR A 9 -5.81 -21.16 -6.86
CA TYR A 9 -6.29 -19.80 -7.13
C TYR A 9 -5.64 -19.19 -8.38
N LEU A 10 -4.33 -19.40 -8.59
CA LEU A 10 -3.65 -18.96 -9.82
C LEU A 10 -4.23 -19.65 -11.08
N LYS A 11 -4.61 -20.93 -10.98
CA LYS A 11 -5.34 -21.63 -12.04
C LYS A 11 -6.71 -20.97 -12.30
N LEU A 12 -7.45 -20.64 -11.24
CA LEU A 12 -8.72 -19.91 -11.34
C LEU A 12 -8.56 -18.56 -12.03
N LEU A 13 -7.52 -17.79 -11.70
CA LEU A 13 -7.20 -16.52 -12.37
C LEU A 13 -6.92 -16.73 -13.86
N THR A 14 -6.15 -17.76 -14.20
CA THR A 14 -5.80 -18.09 -15.59
C THR A 14 -7.03 -18.49 -16.41
N SER A 15 -7.95 -19.26 -15.83
CA SER A 15 -9.19 -19.68 -16.48
C SER A 15 -10.20 -18.55 -16.66
N ASN A 16 -10.12 -17.49 -15.85
CA ASN A 16 -11.04 -16.34 -15.86
C ASN A 16 -10.31 -15.03 -16.23
N LEU A 17 -9.27 -15.12 -17.08
CA LEU A 17 -8.46 -13.96 -17.48
C LEU A 17 -9.28 -12.74 -17.96
N PRO A 18 -10.38 -12.89 -18.74
CA PRO A 18 -11.19 -11.73 -19.15
C PRO A 18 -11.84 -10.98 -17.98
N GLU A 19 -12.17 -11.67 -16.88
CA GLU A 19 -12.79 -11.02 -15.71
C GLU A 19 -11.80 -10.11 -14.96
N LEU A 20 -10.49 -10.29 -15.14
CA LEU A 20 -9.48 -9.38 -14.60
C LEU A 20 -9.57 -7.97 -15.22
N GLY A 21 -10.13 -7.84 -16.43
CA GLY A 21 -10.38 -6.54 -17.04
C GLY A 21 -11.27 -5.67 -16.16
N ARG A 22 -12.36 -6.22 -15.60
CA ARG A 22 -13.22 -5.49 -14.67
C ARG A 22 -12.46 -5.02 -13.43
N HIS A 23 -11.63 -5.88 -12.84
CA HIS A 23 -10.83 -5.50 -11.66
C HIS A 23 -9.83 -4.39 -11.99
N TRP A 24 -9.25 -4.41 -13.18
CA TRP A 24 -8.39 -3.34 -13.66
C TRP A 24 -9.14 -2.02 -13.86
N ASP A 25 -10.36 -2.07 -14.40
CA ASP A 25 -11.20 -0.88 -14.57
C ASP A 25 -11.56 -0.27 -13.21
N GLU A 26 -11.87 -1.11 -12.21
CA GLU A 26 -12.13 -0.70 -10.83
C GLU A 26 -10.90 0.00 -10.21
N GLU A 27 -9.71 -0.60 -10.32
CA GLU A 27 -8.46 -0.02 -9.82
C GLU A 27 -8.06 1.26 -10.57
N THR A 28 -8.27 1.30 -11.89
CA THR A 28 -8.01 2.48 -12.72
C THR A 28 -8.88 3.64 -12.27
N LYS A 29 -10.18 3.40 -12.10
CA LYS A 29 -11.13 4.40 -11.60
C LYS A 29 -10.74 4.90 -10.20
N MET A 30 -10.34 4.01 -9.29
CA MET A 30 -9.88 4.42 -7.96
C MET A 30 -8.56 5.20 -8.01
N GLY A 31 -7.66 4.85 -8.92
CA GLY A 31 -6.42 5.60 -9.19
C GLY A 31 -6.68 7.00 -9.72
N ASP A 32 -7.59 7.15 -10.68
CA ASP A 32 -7.99 8.45 -11.25
C ASP A 32 -8.58 9.36 -10.18
N ILE A 33 -9.57 8.86 -9.43
CA ILE A 33 -10.21 9.60 -8.34
C ILE A 33 -9.19 9.94 -7.25
N GLY A 34 -8.35 8.98 -6.85
CA GLY A 34 -7.31 9.18 -5.85
C GLY A 34 -6.27 10.22 -6.26
N PHE A 35 -5.96 10.32 -7.54
CA PHE A 35 -5.06 11.32 -8.10
C PHE A 35 -5.72 12.70 -8.16
N GLU A 36 -6.94 12.79 -8.69
CA GLU A 36 -7.68 14.06 -8.84
C GLU A 36 -7.95 14.72 -7.49
N TYR A 37 -8.38 13.94 -6.49
CA TYR A 37 -8.76 14.44 -5.17
C TYR A 37 -7.64 14.27 -4.12
N ALA A 38 -6.40 14.02 -4.55
CA ALA A 38 -5.24 13.80 -3.69
C ALA A 38 -5.07 14.94 -2.65
N GLU A 39 -4.89 14.57 -1.38
CA GLU A 39 -4.60 15.53 -0.32
C GLU A 39 -3.14 15.95 -0.31
N ARG A 40 -2.91 17.19 0.15
CA ARG A 40 -1.56 17.69 0.34
C ARG A 40 -0.87 16.83 1.39
N SER A 41 0.25 16.27 1.00
CA SER A 41 1.08 15.45 1.87
C SER A 41 2.27 16.27 2.38
N SER A 42 3.03 15.70 3.31
CA SER A 42 4.23 16.36 3.85
C SER A 42 5.19 16.77 2.71
N PRO A 43 5.61 18.04 2.62
CA PRO A 43 6.49 18.52 1.54
C PRO A 43 7.78 17.72 1.42
N LEU A 44 8.38 17.39 2.56
CA LEU A 44 9.59 16.57 2.63
C LEU A 44 9.34 15.17 2.08
N ALA A 45 8.23 14.53 2.48
CA ALA A 45 7.89 13.19 2.01
C ALA A 45 7.61 13.19 0.49
N THR A 46 6.91 14.22 -0.01
CA THR A 46 6.66 14.41 -1.44
C THR A 46 7.96 14.59 -2.21
N ALA A 47 8.86 15.45 -1.76
CA ALA A 47 10.15 15.70 -2.41
C ALA A 47 11.01 14.43 -2.48
N VAL A 48 11.11 13.69 -1.37
CA VAL A 48 11.87 12.42 -1.32
C VAL A 48 11.26 11.37 -2.24
N SER A 49 9.93 11.22 -2.23
CA SER A 49 9.23 10.27 -3.09
C SER A 49 9.43 10.61 -4.58
N ASN A 50 9.28 11.88 -4.94
CA ASN A 50 9.45 12.33 -6.32
C ASN A 50 10.89 12.18 -6.80
N CYS A 51 11.90 12.48 -5.96
CA CYS A 51 13.31 12.28 -6.30
C CYS A 51 13.59 10.81 -6.68
N ARG A 52 13.05 9.85 -5.93
CA ARG A 52 13.19 8.41 -6.24
C ARG A 52 12.52 8.07 -7.58
N ARG A 53 11.36 8.65 -7.84
CA ARG A 53 10.55 8.41 -9.04
C ARG A 53 11.17 9.02 -10.31
N LEU A 54 11.90 10.12 -10.20
CA LEU A 54 12.62 10.73 -11.32
C LEU A 54 13.61 9.78 -11.98
N HIS A 55 14.27 8.91 -11.19
CA HIS A 55 15.22 7.92 -11.70
C HIS A 55 14.55 6.81 -12.53
N LEU A 56 13.25 6.56 -12.31
CA LEU A 56 12.51 5.47 -12.97
C LEU A 56 11.66 5.97 -14.15
N TYR A 57 11.00 7.11 -14.01
CA TYR A 57 9.94 7.54 -14.93
C TYR A 57 10.27 8.83 -15.70
N GLY A 58 11.36 9.51 -15.35
CA GLY A 58 11.70 10.82 -15.89
C GLY A 58 10.81 11.96 -15.36
N GLY A 59 11.12 13.20 -15.76
CA GLY A 59 10.47 14.40 -15.23
C GLY A 59 8.98 14.51 -15.56
N GLN A 60 8.58 14.13 -16.76
CA GLN A 60 7.20 14.34 -17.26
C GLN A 60 6.18 13.44 -16.55
N ASN A 61 6.60 12.24 -16.11
CA ASN A 61 5.71 11.24 -15.52
C ASN A 61 5.87 11.11 -14.01
N VAL A 62 6.68 11.97 -13.37
CA VAL A 62 7.03 11.83 -11.94
C VAL A 62 5.81 11.84 -11.03
N LEU A 63 4.76 12.61 -11.39
CA LEU A 63 3.54 12.73 -10.59
C LEU A 63 2.51 11.64 -10.92
N THR A 64 2.46 11.17 -12.17
CA THR A 64 1.41 10.27 -12.67
C THR A 64 1.79 8.79 -12.63
N ALA A 65 3.07 8.45 -12.83
CA ALA A 65 3.53 7.06 -12.99
C ALA A 65 3.22 6.19 -11.75
N GLY A 66 2.61 5.03 -11.94
CA GLY A 66 2.22 4.16 -10.81
C GLY A 66 1.13 4.74 -9.91
N ARG A 67 0.42 5.80 -10.35
CA ARG A 67 -0.85 6.26 -9.78
C ARG A 67 -1.97 6.13 -10.79
N LEU A 68 -1.73 6.63 -12.01
CA LEU A 68 -2.63 6.46 -13.13
C LEU A 68 -2.27 5.19 -13.89
N LEU A 69 -3.27 4.34 -14.08
CA LEU A 69 -3.13 3.08 -14.82
C LEU A 69 -3.56 3.29 -16.27
N GLY A 70 -2.76 2.78 -17.19
CA GLY A 70 -3.13 2.71 -18.61
C GLY A 70 -4.11 1.57 -18.90
N PRO A 71 -4.47 1.33 -20.16
CA PRO A 71 -5.26 0.16 -20.53
C PRO A 71 -4.55 -1.14 -20.16
N ILE A 72 -5.31 -2.14 -19.71
CA ILE A 72 -4.78 -3.47 -19.42
C ILE A 72 -4.44 -4.23 -20.70
N ASP A 73 -3.24 -4.81 -20.72
CA ASP A 73 -2.85 -5.80 -21.72
C ASP A 73 -3.00 -7.20 -21.12
N LEU A 74 -4.11 -7.87 -21.45
CA LEU A 74 -4.41 -9.21 -20.95
C LEU A 74 -3.42 -10.26 -21.45
N ASP A 75 -2.77 -10.05 -22.60
CA ASP A 75 -1.76 -10.99 -23.11
C ASP A 75 -0.51 -10.95 -22.24
N VAL A 76 -0.11 -9.75 -21.80
CA VAL A 76 1.01 -9.59 -20.84
C VAL A 76 0.67 -10.22 -19.50
N VAL A 77 -0.55 -10.02 -19.00
CA VAL A 77 -1.01 -10.65 -17.74
C VAL A 77 -1.02 -12.17 -17.87
N GLY A 78 -1.53 -12.70 -18.98
CA GLY A 78 -1.52 -14.14 -19.28
C GLY A 78 -0.10 -14.70 -19.30
N GLN A 79 0.83 -14.03 -20.00
CA GLN A 79 2.25 -14.41 -20.02
C GLN A 79 2.87 -14.40 -18.62
N PHE A 80 2.51 -13.45 -17.76
CA PHE A 80 2.96 -13.42 -16.38
C PHE A 80 2.44 -14.61 -15.59
N LEU A 81 1.13 -14.90 -15.66
CA LEU A 81 0.50 -16.03 -14.98
C LEU A 81 1.10 -17.38 -15.39
N THR A 82 1.48 -17.56 -16.67
CA THR A 82 2.16 -18.81 -17.12
C THR A 82 3.49 -19.07 -16.43
N LYS A 83 4.13 -18.05 -15.84
CA LYS A 83 5.42 -18.18 -15.14
C LYS A 83 5.25 -18.51 -13.66
N LEU A 84 4.05 -18.36 -13.10
CA LEU A 84 3.75 -18.60 -11.68
C LEU A 84 3.46 -20.08 -11.43
N THR A 85 4.49 -20.92 -11.59
CA THR A 85 4.38 -22.38 -11.46
C THR A 85 5.04 -22.91 -10.18
N PRO A 86 4.66 -24.10 -9.70
CA PRO A 86 5.32 -24.76 -8.55
C PRO A 86 6.83 -24.97 -8.75
N ASP A 87 7.30 -25.13 -9.98
CA ASP A 87 8.74 -25.26 -10.29
C ASP A 87 9.52 -23.94 -10.21
N ARG A 88 8.82 -22.79 -10.13
CA ARG A 88 9.39 -21.44 -10.13
C ARG A 88 9.08 -20.69 -8.84
N VAL A 89 9.12 -21.39 -7.72
CA VAL A 89 8.80 -20.84 -6.41
C VAL A 89 10.00 -20.87 -5.47
N LEU A 90 10.15 -19.79 -4.70
CA LEU A 90 11.03 -19.75 -3.53
C LEU A 90 10.15 -19.74 -2.28
N VAL A 91 10.29 -20.76 -1.44
CA VAL A 91 9.50 -20.87 -0.20
C VAL A 91 10.40 -20.53 0.98
N LEU A 92 10.04 -19.48 1.70
CA LEU A 92 10.68 -19.09 2.94
C LEU A 92 9.77 -19.45 4.11
N GLN A 93 10.21 -20.37 4.97
CA GLN A 93 9.52 -20.71 6.20
C GLN A 93 10.31 -20.16 7.39
N VAL A 94 9.65 -19.36 8.23
CA VAL A 94 10.24 -18.76 9.43
C VAL A 94 9.39 -19.18 10.63
N GLY A 95 10.01 -19.76 11.66
CA GLY A 95 9.31 -20.17 12.87
C GLY A 95 10.25 -20.62 13.97
N GLN A 96 9.88 -20.39 15.22
CA GLN A 96 10.68 -20.77 16.40
C GLN A 96 10.75 -22.29 16.62
N THR A 97 9.74 -23.03 16.14
CA THR A 97 9.59 -24.48 16.33
C THR A 97 9.82 -25.27 15.04
N THR A 98 10.23 -24.62 13.95
CA THR A 98 10.54 -25.32 12.71
C THR A 98 11.74 -26.23 12.97
N GLN A 99 11.57 -27.55 12.81
CA GLN A 99 12.69 -28.49 12.93
C GLN A 99 13.68 -28.16 11.81
N VAL A 100 14.75 -27.45 12.16
CA VAL A 100 15.82 -27.10 11.23
C VAL A 100 16.70 -28.34 11.08
N ASP A 101 16.49 -29.13 10.02
CA ASP A 101 17.65 -29.73 9.36
C ASP A 101 17.47 -30.01 7.87
N VAL A 102 18.23 -29.25 7.06
CA VAL A 102 18.73 -29.69 5.75
C VAL A 102 20.15 -29.12 5.53
N THR A 103 21.02 -29.18 6.55
CA THR A 103 22.35 -28.56 6.69
C THR A 103 22.33 -27.10 7.15
N GLN A 104 22.39 -26.92 8.48
CA GLN A 104 22.45 -25.62 9.15
C GLN A 104 23.56 -24.73 8.57
N ARG A 105 23.16 -23.55 8.12
CA ARG A 105 24.05 -22.48 7.66
C ARG A 105 23.86 -21.27 8.56
N HIS A 106 24.89 -20.44 8.62
CA HIS A 106 24.84 -19.16 9.30
C HIS A 106 25.00 -18.05 8.28
N GLU A 107 24.04 -17.13 8.27
CA GLU A 107 24.18 -15.86 7.54
C GLU A 107 25.33 -15.05 8.17
N ARG A 108 26.13 -14.40 7.32
CA ARG A 108 27.42 -13.80 7.68
C ARG A 108 27.30 -12.63 8.67
N TRP A 109 26.29 -11.79 8.54
CA TRP A 109 26.23 -10.50 9.22
C TRP A 109 25.44 -10.54 10.51
N TYR A 110 24.31 -11.25 10.50
CA TYR A 110 23.40 -11.37 11.65
C TYR A 110 23.57 -12.71 12.38
N GLY A 111 24.36 -13.64 11.83
CA GLY A 111 24.55 -14.97 12.42
C GLY A 111 23.30 -15.84 12.37
N LEU A 112 22.30 -15.49 11.56
CA LEU A 112 21.01 -16.18 11.48
C LEU A 112 21.23 -17.62 11.03
N THR A 113 20.76 -18.57 11.84
CA THR A 113 20.76 -19.99 11.49
C THR A 113 19.61 -20.27 10.54
N TYR A 114 19.91 -20.88 9.39
CA TYR A 114 18.88 -21.28 8.42
C TYR A 114 19.25 -22.61 7.75
N GLY A 115 18.25 -23.25 7.15
CA GLY A 115 18.43 -24.40 6.26
C GLY A 115 17.94 -24.04 4.85
N SER A 116 18.51 -24.67 3.83
CA SER A 116 18.01 -24.55 2.46
C SER A 116 18.19 -25.86 1.72
N GLY A 117 17.18 -26.25 0.96
CA GLY A 117 17.21 -27.42 0.11
C GLY A 117 16.16 -27.32 -1.00
N PRO A 118 16.18 -28.24 -1.97
CA PRO A 118 15.10 -28.34 -2.94
C PRO A 118 13.79 -28.70 -2.24
N LEU A 119 12.67 -28.25 -2.81
CA LEU A 119 11.35 -28.80 -2.46
C LEU A 119 11.31 -30.27 -2.89
N SER A 120 10.65 -31.13 -2.10
CA SER A 120 10.49 -32.53 -2.49
C SER A 120 9.56 -32.65 -3.70
N ASP A 121 9.83 -33.63 -4.55
CA ASP A 121 9.03 -33.90 -5.75
C ASP A 121 7.56 -34.19 -5.39
N ASP A 122 7.30 -34.78 -4.22
CA ASP A 122 5.94 -35.00 -3.70
C ASP A 122 5.18 -33.69 -3.47
N VAL A 123 5.85 -32.65 -2.96
CA VAL A 123 5.24 -31.33 -2.70
C VAL A 123 4.96 -30.63 -4.02
N VAL A 124 5.93 -30.64 -4.94
CA VAL A 124 5.80 -30.03 -6.27
C VAL A 124 4.69 -30.74 -7.07
N GLY A 125 4.67 -32.08 -7.04
CA GLY A 125 3.62 -32.89 -7.65
C GLY A 125 2.25 -32.62 -7.06
N TYR A 126 2.14 -32.52 -5.74
CA TYR A 126 0.89 -32.16 -5.06
C TYR A 126 0.41 -30.75 -5.39
N TRP A 127 1.30 -29.76 -5.51
CA TRP A 127 0.91 -28.39 -5.90
C TRP A 127 0.51 -28.29 -7.38
N SER A 128 1.13 -29.12 -8.22
CA SER A 128 0.83 -29.17 -9.66
C SER A 128 -0.46 -29.92 -9.95
N SER A 129 -0.87 -30.86 -9.08
CA SER A 129 -2.02 -31.72 -9.33
C SER A 129 -3.30 -30.93 -9.62
N SER A 130 -4.06 -31.42 -10.60
CA SER A 130 -5.39 -30.93 -10.93
C SER A 130 -6.44 -31.42 -9.94
N ASP A 131 -6.11 -32.45 -9.16
CA ASP A 131 -6.97 -32.93 -8.09
C ASP A 131 -7.03 -31.80 -7.04
N PRO A 132 -8.22 -31.24 -6.76
CA PRO A 132 -8.43 -30.51 -5.52
C PRO A 132 -8.09 -31.49 -4.38
N PHE A 133 -8.14 -31.07 -3.12
CA PHE A 133 -8.22 -32.07 -2.05
C PHE A 133 -9.24 -33.16 -2.44
N ALA A 134 -9.01 -34.42 -2.07
CA ALA A 134 -9.90 -35.55 -2.38
C ALA A 134 -11.39 -35.34 -1.99
N ASP A 135 -11.71 -34.20 -1.37
CA ASP A 135 -13.02 -33.57 -1.35
C ASP A 135 -13.10 -32.42 -2.38
N SER A 136 -13.89 -32.62 -3.43
CA SER A 136 -14.41 -31.67 -4.46
C SER A 136 -14.94 -30.30 -3.93
N SER A 137 -14.85 -30.05 -2.63
CA SER A 137 -15.37 -28.89 -1.91
C SER A 137 -14.45 -27.67 -1.80
N SER A 138 -13.18 -27.76 -2.23
CA SER A 138 -12.21 -26.66 -2.02
C SER A 138 -12.16 -25.63 -3.16
N LEU A 139 -12.18 -26.07 -4.43
CA LEU A 139 -12.28 -25.14 -5.57
C LEU A 139 -13.64 -24.42 -5.59
N SER A 140 -14.72 -25.07 -5.13
CA SER A 140 -16.04 -24.44 -5.04
C SER A 140 -16.14 -23.34 -3.97
N ARG A 141 -15.13 -23.21 -3.10
CA ARG A 141 -15.01 -22.10 -2.14
C ARG A 141 -14.11 -20.96 -2.63
N LEU A 142 -13.38 -21.17 -3.72
CA LEU A 142 -12.57 -20.12 -4.33
C LEU A 142 -13.38 -19.46 -5.43
N SER A 143 -13.50 -18.14 -5.36
CA SER A 143 -14.13 -17.34 -6.40
C SER A 143 -13.32 -16.07 -6.62
N LEU A 144 -13.49 -15.48 -7.80
CA LEU A 144 -13.06 -14.10 -7.99
C LEU A 144 -13.91 -13.18 -7.11
N PRO A 145 -13.35 -12.05 -6.63
CA PRO A 145 -14.13 -11.09 -5.86
C PRO A 145 -15.27 -10.50 -6.71
N PRO A 146 -16.49 -10.35 -6.17
CA PRO A 146 -17.57 -9.65 -6.86
C PRO A 146 -17.22 -8.17 -7.13
N PRO A 147 -18.04 -7.47 -7.94
CA PRO A 147 -17.93 -6.02 -8.12
C PRO A 147 -17.96 -5.26 -6.80
N ASN A 148 -17.08 -4.28 -6.65
CA ASN A 148 -17.02 -3.48 -5.44
C ASN A 148 -18.19 -2.47 -5.39
N PRO A 149 -19.11 -2.58 -4.41
CA PRO A 149 -20.28 -1.70 -4.33
C PRO A 149 -19.96 -0.26 -3.85
N TYR A 150 -18.77 -0.04 -3.28
CA TYR A 150 -18.37 1.22 -2.65
C TYR A 150 -17.54 2.14 -3.55
N ILE A 151 -17.29 1.76 -4.80
CA ILE A 151 -16.65 2.67 -5.76
C ILE A 151 -17.62 3.82 -6.04
N PRO A 152 -17.21 5.10 -5.84
CA PRO A 152 -18.08 6.23 -6.08
C PRO A 152 -18.23 6.52 -7.58
N ASP A 153 -19.43 6.92 -7.97
CA ASP A 153 -19.81 7.36 -9.32
C ASP A 153 -20.09 8.87 -9.37
N ASP A 154 -20.46 9.45 -8.23
CA ASP A 154 -20.78 10.87 -8.08
C ASP A 154 -19.84 11.48 -7.04
N LEU A 155 -19.09 12.48 -7.47
CA LEU A 155 -18.10 13.21 -6.67
C LEU A 155 -18.43 14.71 -6.63
N THR A 156 -19.70 15.06 -6.79
CA THR A 156 -20.17 16.44 -6.68
C THR A 156 -19.93 17.00 -5.27
N VAL A 157 -19.38 18.22 -5.22
CA VAL A 157 -19.10 18.93 -3.98
C VAL A 157 -20.26 19.87 -3.66
N ILE A 158 -20.79 19.77 -2.44
CA ILE A 158 -21.86 20.65 -1.97
C ILE A 158 -21.27 22.04 -1.69
N ALA A 159 -21.70 23.05 -2.45
CA ALA A 159 -21.37 24.44 -2.16
C ALA A 159 -22.33 25.00 -1.09
N SER A 160 -21.80 25.71 -0.10
CA SER A 160 -22.61 26.47 0.87
C SER A 160 -23.32 27.62 0.14
N GLY A 161 -24.65 27.70 0.24
CA GLY A 161 -25.51 28.67 -0.44
C GLY A 161 -25.36 30.16 -0.06
N ASN A 162 -24.21 30.60 0.45
CA ASN A 162 -23.85 32.01 0.65
C ASN A 162 -22.47 32.27 0.02
N ASP A 163 -22.37 32.16 -1.31
CA ASP A 163 -21.29 32.78 -2.07
C ASP A 163 -21.77 34.18 -2.48
N ASP A 164 -21.34 35.21 -1.74
CA ASP A 164 -21.37 36.59 -2.22
C ASP A 164 -20.42 36.70 -3.42
N GLY A 165 -20.92 36.34 -4.61
CA GLY A 165 -20.49 36.88 -5.91
C GLY A 165 -18.99 36.82 -6.24
N ALA A 166 -18.23 35.86 -5.73
CA ALA A 166 -16.90 35.57 -6.26
C ALA A 166 -17.03 34.53 -7.38
N PRO A 167 -16.62 34.82 -8.63
CA PRO A 167 -16.75 33.85 -9.71
C PRO A 167 -15.94 32.61 -9.36
N ALA A 168 -16.55 31.44 -9.58
CA ALA A 168 -15.86 30.16 -9.53
C ALA A 168 -14.57 30.26 -10.38
N PRO A 169 -13.39 29.86 -9.87
CA PRO A 169 -12.18 29.92 -10.64
C PRO A 169 -12.35 29.00 -11.85
N THR A 170 -12.47 29.61 -13.03
CA THR A 170 -12.30 28.91 -14.29
C THR A 170 -10.84 28.50 -14.34
N ILE A 171 -10.56 27.20 -14.37
CA ILE A 171 -9.20 26.67 -14.49
C ILE A 171 -8.68 27.08 -15.86
N SER A 172 -8.00 28.23 -15.89
CA SER A 172 -6.98 28.51 -16.88
C SER A 172 -5.69 27.95 -16.32
N SER A 173 -5.06 27.09 -17.12
CA SER A 173 -3.73 26.53 -16.91
C SER A 173 -2.78 27.48 -16.19
N ILE A 174 -2.20 27.08 -15.05
CA ILE A 174 -0.79 27.24 -14.64
C ILE A 174 -0.61 26.87 -13.13
N SER A 175 0.35 25.97 -12.91
CA SER A 175 1.20 25.63 -11.74
C SER A 175 0.92 26.09 -10.30
N GLY A 176 1.05 25.11 -9.37
CA GLY A 176 1.67 25.19 -8.02
C GLY A 176 1.07 26.17 -7.01
N ASP A 177 1.25 26.12 -5.70
CA ASP A 177 1.71 25.17 -4.69
C ASP A 177 1.13 25.78 -3.40
N ASP A 178 0.86 24.99 -2.37
CA ASP A 178 0.41 25.57 -1.10
C ASP A 178 0.57 24.52 0.01
N ASP A 179 1.14 24.95 1.12
CA ASP A 179 1.54 24.11 2.25
C ASP A 179 0.84 24.47 3.57
N GLY A 180 0.57 23.42 4.36
CA GLY A 180 0.49 23.46 5.83
C GLY A 180 -0.87 23.16 6.46
N PRO A 181 -0.94 22.86 7.79
CA PRO A 181 0.01 22.17 8.65
C PRO A 181 -0.59 20.87 9.25
N SER A 182 0.29 20.01 9.77
CA SER A 182 -0.01 18.76 10.46
C SER A 182 -0.51 18.97 11.90
N SER A 183 -1.52 18.20 12.31
CA SER A 183 -1.86 17.97 13.72
C SER A 183 -2.10 16.48 14.01
N LEU A 184 -1.16 15.92 14.77
CA LEU A 184 -1.26 14.91 15.85
C LEU A 184 -2.59 14.11 15.97
N GLY A 185 -2.62 12.79 16.03
CA GLY A 185 -1.52 11.83 16.18
C GLY A 185 -1.98 10.39 15.90
N GLY A 186 -1.06 9.60 15.36
CA GLY A 186 -1.20 8.16 15.19
C GLY A 186 0.00 7.48 15.82
N SER A 187 -0.26 6.65 16.81
CA SER A 187 0.68 5.75 17.46
C SER A 187 1.29 4.80 16.44
N ALA A 188 2.58 4.96 16.15
CA ALA A 188 3.36 3.98 15.41
C ALA A 188 4.49 3.47 16.31
N THR A 189 4.38 2.19 16.66
CA THR A 189 5.41 1.39 17.31
C THR A 189 6.68 1.36 16.46
N LYS A 190 7.81 1.72 17.09
CA LYS A 190 9.15 1.65 16.51
C LYS A 190 9.61 0.19 16.40
N GLU A 191 10.04 -0.21 15.21
CA GLU A 191 11.18 -1.12 15.06
C GLU A 191 12.19 -0.46 14.12
N GLY A 192 13.38 -0.20 14.64
CA GLY A 192 14.47 0.44 13.94
C GLY A 192 15.34 -0.60 13.24
N VAL A 193 15.69 -0.32 11.99
CA VAL A 193 16.85 -0.91 11.32
C VAL A 193 17.70 0.25 10.82
N THR A 194 18.82 0.45 11.48
CA THR A 194 19.86 1.40 11.08
C THR A 194 20.69 0.77 9.96
N SER A 195 20.69 1.41 8.79
CA SER A 195 21.66 1.18 7.73
C SER A 195 22.71 2.29 7.80
N ASP A 196 23.94 1.93 8.14
CA ASP A 196 25.17 2.66 7.81
C ASP A 196 26.19 1.57 7.46
N ALA A 197 26.56 1.37 6.19
CA ALA A 197 27.50 2.14 5.36
C ALA A 197 28.94 1.58 5.42
N LEU A 198 29.52 1.44 4.21
CA LEU A 198 30.94 1.43 3.84
C LEU A 198 31.68 0.08 3.68
N GLU A 199 31.83 -0.28 2.40
CA GLU A 199 33.11 -0.42 1.67
C GLU A 199 34.24 -1.29 2.23
N THR A 200 34.51 -2.37 1.47
CA THR A 200 35.82 -2.98 1.10
C THR A 200 36.94 -3.10 2.12
N GLU A 201 37.30 -4.36 2.43
CA GLU A 201 38.66 -4.88 2.21
C GLU A 201 38.61 -6.36 1.81
N ALA A 202 39.33 -6.72 0.74
CA ALA A 202 39.59 -8.09 0.34
C ALA A 202 40.85 -8.58 1.06
N ALA A 203 40.68 -9.33 2.16
CA ALA A 203 41.76 -10.07 2.79
C ALA A 203 41.69 -11.55 2.36
N CYS A 204 42.77 -12.03 1.75
CA CYS A 204 42.97 -13.42 1.38
C CYS A 204 43.22 -14.27 2.64
N SER A 205 42.42 -15.32 2.87
CA SER A 205 42.53 -16.19 4.05
C SER A 205 43.42 -17.41 3.79
N CYS A 206 44.71 -17.22 3.50
CA CYS A 206 45.71 -18.27 3.66
C CYS A 206 46.84 -17.78 4.59
N GLY A 207 46.86 -18.31 5.80
CA GLY A 207 47.80 -17.93 6.85
C GLY A 207 49.18 -18.57 6.70
N THR A 208 49.89 -18.34 5.60
CA THR A 208 51.33 -18.64 5.47
C THR A 208 52.02 -17.65 4.54
N GLN A 209 53.18 -17.13 4.97
CA GLN A 209 54.09 -16.32 4.17
C GLN A 209 54.69 -17.20 3.06
N ASP A 210 54.68 -16.70 1.82
CA ASP A 210 55.06 -17.33 0.54
C ASP A 210 54.00 -18.27 -0.10
N CYS A 211 53.39 -17.79 -1.19
CA CYS A 211 52.56 -18.62 -2.08
C CYS A 211 52.89 -18.30 -3.54
N SER A 212 53.94 -18.95 -4.07
CA SER A 212 54.26 -18.96 -5.50
C SER A 212 53.90 -20.27 -6.20
N GLN A 213 53.19 -21.20 -5.55
CA GLN A 213 52.74 -22.45 -6.15
C GLN A 213 51.47 -22.97 -5.46
N CYS A 214 50.30 -22.62 -5.98
CA CYS A 214 49.04 -23.35 -5.72
C CYS A 214 48.21 -23.32 -6.99
N ASP A 215 48.43 -24.34 -7.81
CA ASP A 215 47.73 -24.61 -9.06
C ASP A 215 46.72 -25.72 -8.77
N VAL A 216 45.42 -25.39 -8.65
CA VAL A 216 44.35 -26.38 -8.61
C VAL A 216 43.20 -25.91 -9.50
N THR A 217 43.25 -26.39 -10.74
CA THR A 217 42.12 -26.39 -11.69
C THR A 217 41.12 -27.47 -11.29
N VAL A 218 39.86 -27.10 -11.00
CA VAL A 218 38.72 -28.02 -11.07
C VAL A 218 37.68 -27.41 -12.00
N SER A 219 37.53 -28.04 -13.16
CA SER A 219 36.54 -27.75 -14.18
C SER A 219 35.18 -28.35 -13.81
N THR A 220 34.13 -27.53 -13.75
CA THR A 220 32.73 -27.95 -13.96
C THR A 220 32.04 -26.95 -14.90
N PRO A 221 31.29 -27.40 -15.92
CA PRO A 221 30.62 -26.52 -16.87
C PRO A 221 29.27 -26.06 -16.30
N GLY A 222 29.02 -24.75 -16.29
CA GLY A 222 27.69 -24.18 -16.01
C GLY A 222 27.59 -23.19 -14.83
N ALA A 223 28.69 -22.86 -14.15
CA ALA A 223 28.68 -21.82 -13.12
C ALA A 223 28.80 -20.43 -13.75
N PHE A 224 27.71 -19.66 -13.77
CA PHE A 224 27.75 -18.22 -14.01
C PHE A 224 28.52 -17.58 -12.85
N THR A 225 29.81 -17.32 -13.04
CA THR A 225 30.67 -16.73 -12.01
C THR A 225 30.54 -15.21 -11.99
N SER A 226 30.77 -14.63 -10.81
CA SER A 226 30.86 -13.17 -10.60
C SER A 226 31.83 -12.46 -11.56
N SER A 227 32.83 -13.16 -12.11
CA SER A 227 33.75 -12.59 -13.11
C SER A 227 33.07 -12.40 -14.47
N MET A 228 32.18 -13.30 -14.89
CA MET A 228 31.39 -13.12 -16.12
C MET A 228 30.40 -11.96 -15.99
N PHE A 229 29.83 -11.74 -14.79
CA PHE A 229 28.98 -10.57 -14.53
C PHE A 229 29.80 -9.26 -14.58
N ARG A 230 31.02 -9.26 -14.02
CA ARG A 230 31.95 -8.10 -14.11
C ARG A 230 32.46 -7.86 -15.52
N GLN A 231 32.63 -8.91 -16.32
CA GLN A 231 33.09 -8.81 -17.70
C GLN A 231 31.94 -8.37 -18.63
N ALA A 232 30.72 -8.84 -18.41
CA ALA A 232 29.52 -8.33 -19.11
C ALA A 232 29.30 -6.83 -18.81
N ILE A 233 29.37 -6.42 -17.53
CA ILE A 233 29.26 -5.00 -17.14
C ILE A 233 30.42 -4.16 -17.71
N ARG A 234 31.65 -4.68 -17.79
CA ARG A 234 32.77 -3.96 -18.42
C ARG A 234 32.62 -3.82 -19.93
N THR A 235 32.05 -4.81 -20.62
CA THR A 235 31.91 -4.78 -22.08
C THR A 235 30.72 -3.93 -22.51
N GLU A 236 29.67 -3.85 -21.69
CA GLU A 236 28.58 -2.86 -21.87
C GLU A 236 29.03 -1.43 -21.50
N ALA A 237 29.88 -1.28 -20.48
CA ALA A 237 30.43 0.03 -20.10
C ALA A 237 31.39 0.63 -21.17
N THR A 238 32.05 -0.19 -21.98
CA THR A 238 32.83 0.28 -23.14
C THR A 238 32.02 0.47 -24.42
N GLN A 239 30.73 0.09 -24.45
CA GLN A 239 29.80 0.38 -25.54
C GLN A 239 28.78 1.49 -25.20
N ALA A 240 28.87 2.08 -24.00
CA ALA A 240 28.14 3.30 -23.70
C ALA A 240 28.67 4.42 -24.60
N GLN A 241 27.96 4.67 -25.71
CA GLN A 241 28.07 5.89 -26.50
C GLN A 241 28.21 7.07 -25.54
N GLU A 242 29.22 7.90 -25.78
CA GLU A 242 29.46 9.17 -25.09
C GLU A 242 28.13 9.93 -25.01
N LYS A 243 27.46 9.85 -23.86
CA LYS A 243 26.29 10.70 -23.59
C LYS A 243 26.82 12.11 -23.53
N GLU A 244 26.32 12.94 -24.46
CA GLU A 244 26.55 14.38 -24.47
C GLU A 244 26.40 14.94 -23.05
N PRO A 245 27.23 15.93 -22.67
CA PRO A 245 27.22 16.46 -21.31
C PRO A 245 25.82 16.91 -20.96
N VAL A 246 25.28 16.36 -19.85
CA VAL A 246 23.99 16.78 -19.29
C VAL A 246 24.04 18.28 -19.10
N THR A 247 23.35 19.02 -19.95
CA THR A 247 23.18 20.46 -19.79
C THR A 247 22.51 20.66 -18.45
N ILE A 248 23.24 21.20 -17.48
CA ILE A 248 22.67 21.66 -16.21
C ILE A 248 21.67 22.74 -16.61
N ILE A 249 20.37 22.39 -16.61
CA ILE A 249 19.30 23.34 -16.83
C ILE A 249 19.44 24.35 -15.68
N SER A 250 19.93 25.53 -16.04
CA SER A 250 20.07 26.65 -15.12
C SER A 250 18.65 27.00 -14.68
N ILE A 251 18.33 26.77 -13.40
CA ILE A 251 17.07 27.22 -12.82
C ILE A 251 17.06 28.75 -12.99
N PRO A 252 16.11 29.35 -13.72
CA PRO A 252 16.08 30.79 -13.87
C PRO A 252 15.98 31.44 -12.49
N ALA A 253 16.91 32.35 -12.22
CA ALA A 253 16.91 33.16 -11.03
C ALA A 253 15.62 33.99 -10.96
N ALA A 254 14.99 33.96 -9.78
CA ALA A 254 13.86 34.78 -9.37
C ALA A 254 12.55 34.55 -10.16
N VAL A 255 11.80 33.54 -9.75
CA VAL A 255 10.34 33.69 -9.72
C VAL A 255 10.06 34.78 -8.68
N LYS A 256 9.39 35.86 -9.09
CA LYS A 256 8.94 36.90 -8.16
C LYS A 256 8.05 36.19 -7.13
N GLU A 257 8.43 36.24 -5.85
CA GLU A 257 7.53 35.87 -4.76
C GLU A 257 6.29 36.77 -4.89
N GLU A 258 5.23 36.25 -5.50
CA GLU A 258 3.90 36.82 -5.28
C GLU A 258 3.61 36.58 -3.80
N GLU A 259 3.51 37.68 -3.06
CA GLU A 259 3.07 37.70 -1.68
C GLU A 259 1.59 37.29 -1.65
N VAL A 260 1.34 35.98 -1.79
CA VAL A 260 0.03 35.39 -1.56
C VAL A 260 -0.19 35.53 -0.08
N VAL A 261 -0.92 36.58 0.31
CA VAL A 261 -1.44 36.75 1.66
C VAL A 261 -2.36 35.55 1.90
N ALA A 262 -1.81 34.47 2.46
CA ALA A 262 -2.56 33.29 2.83
C ALA A 262 -3.60 33.73 3.86
N VAL A 263 -4.82 33.97 3.39
CA VAL A 263 -5.97 34.24 4.25
C VAL A 263 -6.17 32.97 5.05
N ARG A 264 -5.71 32.98 6.30
CA ARG A 264 -5.91 31.87 7.21
C ARG A 264 -7.42 31.59 7.24
N PRO A 265 -7.86 30.36 6.89
CA PRO A 265 -9.27 30.06 6.92
C PRO A 265 -9.81 30.34 8.32
N LYS A 266 -10.90 31.12 8.40
CA LYS A 266 -11.52 31.44 9.68
C LYS A 266 -11.98 30.14 10.33
N PHE A 267 -11.36 29.77 11.43
CA PHE A 267 -11.72 28.55 12.15
C PHE A 267 -13.04 28.78 12.90
N THR A 268 -14.15 28.40 12.29
CA THR A 268 -15.44 28.34 12.98
C THR A 268 -15.57 27.01 13.72
N PRO A 269 -16.07 27.00 14.97
CA PRO A 269 -16.38 25.75 15.65
C PRO A 269 -17.52 24.99 14.94
N PRO A 270 -17.61 23.66 15.09
CA PRO A 270 -18.76 22.91 14.61
C PRO A 270 -20.05 23.36 15.32
N GLU A 271 -21.16 23.32 14.60
CA GLU A 271 -22.47 23.71 15.10
C GLU A 271 -23.25 22.47 15.58
N PRO A 272 -23.96 22.54 16.72
CA PRO A 272 -24.81 21.45 17.15
C PRO A 272 -26.03 21.33 16.22
N LEU A 273 -26.35 20.11 15.80
CA LEU A 273 -27.54 19.84 14.98
C LEU A 273 -28.83 19.84 15.81
N ASP A 274 -28.71 19.47 17.09
CA ASP A 274 -29.83 19.40 18.04
C ASP A 274 -29.59 20.32 19.24
N GLU A 275 -30.65 20.97 19.73
CA GLU A 275 -30.61 21.69 21.00
C GLU A 275 -30.46 20.70 22.15
N ARG A 276 -29.47 20.93 23.03
CA ARG A 276 -29.21 20.08 24.20
C ARG A 276 -30.43 20.10 25.12
N SER A 277 -31.17 18.99 25.16
CA SER A 277 -32.30 18.75 26.05
C SER A 277 -32.04 17.54 26.93
N ASP A 278 -32.42 17.61 28.20
CA ASP A 278 -32.30 16.49 29.16
C ASP A 278 -33.11 15.25 28.73
N ALA A 279 -34.02 15.40 27.76
CA ALA A 279 -34.82 14.30 27.19
C ALA A 279 -34.14 13.56 26.03
N VAL A 280 -33.07 14.11 25.43
CA VAL A 280 -32.41 13.53 24.25
C VAL A 280 -31.06 12.94 24.66
N ALA A 281 -30.93 11.62 24.58
CA ALA A 281 -29.74 10.86 24.98
C ALA A 281 -28.54 10.98 24.00
N HIS A 282 -28.68 11.77 22.93
CA HIS A 282 -27.73 11.86 21.83
C HIS A 282 -27.41 13.32 21.51
N GLN A 283 -26.17 13.59 21.12
CA GLN A 283 -25.73 14.91 20.70
C GLN A 283 -25.04 14.80 19.35
N ALA A 284 -25.52 15.55 18.37
CA ALA A 284 -24.97 15.58 17.02
C ALA A 284 -24.36 16.95 16.72
N TRP A 285 -23.19 16.94 16.06
CA TRP A 285 -22.46 18.13 15.63
C TRP A 285 -22.17 18.01 14.14
N HIS A 286 -22.27 19.13 13.43
CA HIS A 286 -22.00 19.19 12.00
C HIS A 286 -21.14 20.41 11.67
N LYS A 287 -20.24 20.21 10.70
CA LYS A 287 -19.49 21.30 10.09
C LYS A 287 -19.24 20.95 8.63
N LEU A 288 -19.72 21.80 7.74
CA LEU A 288 -19.39 21.71 6.32
C LEU A 288 -17.94 22.15 6.10
N ASP A 289 -17.21 21.40 5.28
CA ASP A 289 -15.87 21.78 4.88
C ASP A 289 -15.93 22.99 3.92
N THR A 290 -15.34 24.10 4.35
CA THR A 290 -15.22 25.33 3.58
C THR A 290 -13.81 25.56 3.04
N VAL A 291 -12.85 24.72 3.46
CA VAL A 291 -11.42 24.91 3.21
C VAL A 291 -10.96 24.03 2.06
N PHE A 292 -11.19 22.72 2.15
CA PHE A 292 -10.63 21.79 1.17
C PHE A 292 -11.57 21.57 -0.01
N LYS A 293 -12.89 21.73 0.17
CA LYS A 293 -13.92 21.63 -0.87
C LYS A 293 -13.78 20.36 -1.70
N LYS A 294 -13.53 19.24 -1.03
CA LYS A 294 -13.40 17.91 -1.63
C LYS A 294 -14.67 17.09 -1.44
N PRO A 295 -14.93 16.08 -2.28
CA PRO A 295 -16.06 15.16 -2.12
C PRO A 295 -15.78 14.13 -1.03
N LYS A 296 -15.29 14.58 0.12
CA LYS A 296 -14.94 13.73 1.26
C LYS A 296 -15.66 14.20 2.51
N ALA A 297 -16.02 13.25 3.34
CA ALA A 297 -16.67 13.49 4.63
C ALA A 297 -16.12 12.54 5.69
N ASN A 298 -16.33 12.92 6.95
CA ASN A 298 -15.94 12.14 8.12
C ASN A 298 -17.12 12.04 9.07
N TYR A 299 -17.49 10.82 9.44
CA TYR A 299 -18.44 10.52 10.49
C TYR A 299 -17.69 9.95 11.69
N ALA A 300 -17.98 10.49 12.87
CA ALA A 300 -17.44 10.01 14.13
C ALA A 300 -18.58 9.84 15.13
N LEU A 301 -18.75 8.61 15.60
CA LEU A 301 -19.74 8.22 16.59
C LEU A 301 -19.03 7.80 17.87
N LEU A 302 -19.32 8.48 18.98
CA LEU A 302 -18.85 8.10 20.30
C LEU A 302 -20.01 7.46 21.09
N LEU A 303 -19.88 6.16 21.36
CA LEU A 303 -20.78 5.42 22.24
C LEU A 303 -20.29 5.52 23.67
N MET A 304 -20.89 6.43 24.43
CA MET A 304 -20.52 6.70 25.82
C MET A 304 -20.78 5.48 26.70
N THR A 305 -19.70 4.85 27.18
CA THR A 305 -19.73 3.66 28.02
C THR A 305 -18.69 3.81 29.12
N PRO A 306 -19.05 4.40 30.29
CA PRO A 306 -18.09 4.69 31.35
C PRO A 306 -17.45 3.43 31.96
N GLU A 307 -18.05 2.25 31.74
CA GLU A 307 -17.52 0.94 32.13
C GLU A 307 -16.17 0.62 31.45
N VAL A 308 -15.88 1.22 30.28
CA VAL A 308 -14.59 1.05 29.59
C VAL A 308 -13.40 1.47 30.47
N GLN A 309 -13.59 2.45 31.36
CA GLN A 309 -12.53 2.87 32.28
C GLN A 309 -12.29 1.88 33.42
N LYS A 310 -13.31 1.12 33.82
CA LYS A 310 -13.17 0.16 34.92
C LYS A 310 -12.34 -1.04 34.50
N ASP A 311 -12.48 -1.46 33.24
CA ASP A 311 -11.74 -2.57 32.67
C ASP A 311 -11.29 -2.31 31.23
N PRO A 312 -10.18 -1.57 31.06
CA PRO A 312 -9.69 -1.19 29.74
C PRO A 312 -9.17 -2.39 28.93
N VAL A 313 -8.74 -3.46 29.60
CA VAL A 313 -8.20 -4.66 28.93
C VAL A 313 -9.32 -5.40 28.21
N HIS A 314 -10.44 -5.65 28.89
CA HIS A 314 -11.58 -6.31 28.27
C HIS A 314 -12.22 -5.45 27.19
N ALA A 315 -12.28 -4.13 27.38
CA ALA A 315 -12.76 -3.21 26.35
C ALA A 315 -11.87 -3.23 25.09
N ALA A 316 -10.55 -3.28 25.26
CA ALA A 316 -9.60 -3.38 24.14
C ALA A 316 -9.74 -4.71 23.40
N ILE A 317 -9.88 -5.83 24.11
CA ILE A 317 -10.11 -7.15 23.50
C ILE A 317 -11.43 -7.16 22.73
N LEU A 318 -12.52 -6.67 23.33
CA LEU A 318 -13.82 -6.56 22.67
C LEU A 318 -13.73 -5.76 21.37
N THR A 319 -13.07 -4.61 21.41
CA THR A 319 -12.86 -3.75 20.23
C THR A 319 -12.11 -4.48 19.13
N ARG A 320 -11.07 -5.25 19.49
CA ARG A 320 -10.30 -6.04 18.52
C ARG A 320 -11.12 -7.19 17.92
N VAL A 321 -11.97 -7.83 18.70
CA VAL A 321 -12.92 -8.86 18.20
C VAL A 321 -13.91 -8.24 17.21
N ILE A 322 -14.45 -7.06 17.55
CA ILE A 322 -15.34 -6.31 16.65
C ILE A 322 -14.65 -5.97 15.34
N GLN A 323 -13.44 -5.38 15.41
CA GLN A 323 -12.63 -5.09 14.21
C GLN A 323 -12.41 -6.34 13.35
N HIS A 324 -12.04 -7.47 13.96
CA HIS A 324 -11.79 -8.72 13.22
C HIS A 324 -13.05 -9.21 12.49
N ARG A 325 -14.23 -9.11 13.13
CA ARG A 325 -15.50 -9.51 12.51
C ARG A 325 -15.89 -8.57 11.35
N LEU A 326 -15.67 -7.28 11.51
CA LEU A 326 -16.02 -6.27 10.50
C LEU A 326 -15.06 -6.29 9.31
N GLN A 327 -13.79 -6.66 9.50
CA GLN A 327 -12.76 -6.58 8.45
C GLN A 327 -13.16 -7.27 7.15
N GLN A 328 -13.74 -8.47 7.22
CA GLN A 328 -14.15 -9.19 6.02
C GLN A 328 -15.30 -8.49 5.29
N LYS A 329 -16.26 -7.93 6.03
CA LYS A 329 -17.42 -7.23 5.44
C LYS A 329 -17.02 -5.89 4.83
N MET A 330 -16.10 -5.17 5.49
CA MET A 330 -15.73 -3.80 5.14
C MET A 330 -14.54 -3.70 4.18
N TYR A 331 -13.95 -4.83 3.80
CA TYR A 331 -12.81 -4.87 2.88
C TYR A 331 -13.07 -4.12 1.56
N PHE A 332 -14.26 -4.28 0.97
CA PHE A 332 -14.61 -3.57 -0.26
C PHE A 332 -14.73 -2.05 -0.06
N ALA A 333 -15.12 -1.59 1.12
CA ALA A 333 -15.17 -0.17 1.43
C ALA A 333 -13.76 0.43 1.44
N ASP A 334 -12.79 -0.29 2.02
CA ASP A 334 -11.37 0.11 2.02
C ASP A 334 -10.81 0.26 0.59
N LEU A 335 -11.14 -0.68 -0.30
CA LEU A 335 -10.79 -0.58 -1.72
C LEU A 335 -11.52 0.56 -2.45
N GLY A 336 -12.73 0.89 -2.03
CA GLY A 336 -13.54 1.99 -2.57
C GLY A 336 -13.10 3.39 -2.08
N GLY A 337 -11.96 3.50 -1.38
CA GLY A 337 -11.46 4.76 -0.84
C GLY A 337 -12.29 5.30 0.33
N LEU A 338 -13.04 4.41 1.00
CA LEU A 338 -13.62 4.66 2.30
C LEU A 338 -12.72 4.04 3.37
N HIS A 339 -12.73 4.59 4.57
CA HIS A 339 -12.00 4.06 5.71
C HIS A 339 -12.95 3.96 6.88
N TRP A 340 -12.74 2.96 7.70
CA TRP A 340 -13.50 2.77 8.92
C TRP A 340 -12.56 2.38 10.05
N SER A 341 -12.93 2.72 11.27
CA SER A 341 -12.19 2.27 12.45
C SER A 341 -13.13 2.15 13.63
N VAL A 342 -12.82 1.20 14.50
CA VAL A 342 -13.46 1.06 15.81
C VAL A 342 -12.34 1.08 16.84
N SER A 343 -12.39 2.00 17.80
CA SER A 343 -11.34 2.16 18.80
C SER A 343 -11.92 2.43 20.18
N THR A 344 -11.15 2.15 21.23
CA THR A 344 -11.51 2.54 22.58
C THR A 344 -11.02 3.95 22.86
N HIS A 345 -11.86 4.72 23.53
CA HIS A 345 -11.55 6.05 24.07
C HIS A 345 -11.85 6.06 25.57
N SER A 346 -11.32 7.02 26.30
CA SER A 346 -11.56 7.14 27.75
C SER A 346 -13.04 7.29 28.10
N LEU A 347 -13.86 7.80 27.17
CA LEU A 347 -15.30 8.01 27.36
C LEU A 347 -16.16 6.83 26.86
N GLY A 348 -15.59 5.86 26.16
CA GLY A 348 -16.33 4.74 25.59
C GLY A 348 -15.75 4.22 24.28
N LEU A 349 -16.61 3.75 23.38
CA LEU A 349 -16.22 3.21 22.07
C LEU A 349 -16.38 4.27 20.99
N VAL A 350 -15.38 4.44 20.13
CA VAL A 350 -15.43 5.36 18.99
C VAL A 350 -15.49 4.55 17.71
N VAL A 351 -16.51 4.81 16.90
CA VAL A 351 -16.65 4.30 15.54
C VAL A 351 -16.47 5.47 14.58
N THR A 352 -15.49 5.39 13.69
CA THR A 352 -15.27 6.40 12.66
C THR A 352 -15.46 5.80 11.28
N SER A 353 -16.06 6.54 10.37
CA SER A 353 -16.00 6.28 8.94
C SER A 353 -15.62 7.55 8.19
N ALA A 354 -14.80 7.43 7.15
CA ALA A 354 -14.21 8.55 6.42
C ALA A 354 -14.06 8.18 4.94
N GLY A 355 -13.95 9.18 4.06
CA GLY A 355 -13.68 8.96 2.63
C GLY A 355 -14.69 9.66 1.74
N TYR A 356 -14.93 9.11 0.55
CA TYR A 356 -15.79 9.73 -0.46
C TYR A 356 -17.26 9.82 -0.02
N SER A 357 -17.83 11.03 -0.10
CA SER A 357 -19.11 11.38 0.52
C SER A 357 -20.31 10.59 -0.01
N GLN A 358 -20.31 10.19 -1.28
CA GLN A 358 -21.45 9.50 -1.91
C GLN A 358 -21.76 8.14 -1.25
N LYS A 359 -20.72 7.34 -0.98
CA LYS A 359 -20.86 5.96 -0.48
C LYS A 359 -20.72 5.86 1.04
N LEU A 360 -20.32 6.95 1.69
CA LEU A 360 -20.13 7.01 3.14
C LEU A 360 -21.40 6.74 3.97
N PRO A 361 -22.61 7.26 3.61
CA PRO A 361 -23.85 6.93 4.33
C PRO A 361 -24.18 5.44 4.28
N GLN A 362 -23.94 4.79 3.14
CA GLN A 362 -24.16 3.35 2.98
C GLN A 362 -23.21 2.57 3.90
N LEU A 363 -21.92 2.90 3.87
CA LEU A 363 -20.95 2.28 4.78
C LEU A 363 -21.32 2.46 6.25
N ALA A 364 -21.73 3.66 6.65
CA ALA A 364 -22.13 3.95 8.02
C ALA A 364 -23.32 3.08 8.46
N LYS A 365 -24.31 2.90 7.58
CA LYS A 365 -25.44 2.01 7.82
C LYS A 365 -24.99 0.55 7.95
N ASP A 366 -24.19 0.05 7.02
CA ASP A 366 -23.72 -1.35 7.01
C ASP A 366 -22.83 -1.67 8.23
N LEU A 367 -22.03 -0.70 8.69
CA LEU A 367 -21.26 -0.77 9.94
C LEU A 367 -22.16 -0.93 11.16
N LEU A 368 -23.19 -0.09 11.29
CA LEU A 368 -24.13 -0.15 12.42
C LEU A 368 -24.92 -1.45 12.43
N GLU A 369 -25.43 -1.88 11.28
CA GLU A 369 -26.13 -3.17 11.15
C GLU A 369 -25.20 -4.33 11.53
N SER A 370 -23.95 -4.30 11.06
CA SER A 370 -22.97 -5.35 11.37
C SER A 370 -22.48 -5.35 12.82
N LEU A 371 -22.62 -4.24 13.54
CA LEU A 371 -22.34 -4.15 14.99
C LEU A 371 -23.48 -4.70 15.84
N MET A 372 -24.71 -4.71 15.31
CA MET A 372 -25.90 -5.18 16.00
C MET A 372 -26.14 -6.69 15.83
N GLU A 373 -25.64 -7.28 14.74
CA GLU A 373 -25.55 -8.74 14.52
C GLU A 373 -24.45 -9.40 15.37
#